data_AF-A0A7Y0CIZ3-F1
#
_entry.id   AF-A0A7Y0CIZ3-F1
#
_cell.length_a   1.000
_cell.length_b   1.000
_cell.length_c   1.000
_cell.angle_alpha   90.00
_cell.angle_beta   90.00
_cell.angle_gamma   90.00
#
_symmetry.space_group_name_H-M   'P 1'
#
loop_
_entity.id
_entity.type
_entity.pdbx_description
1 polymer ?
#
loop_
_entity_poly.entity_id
_entity_poly.type
_entity_poly.pdbx_seq_one_letter_code
_entity_poly.pdbx_strand_id
1 'polypeptide(L)'
;MSVRRTVRVHPSAERLPRSEQLAWSLAQLAADPVEVDLDVGEMIVNRVIDDTAVAAASLLRAPVVAARAQAMAHPASRGGVGGTVVGLERSTRTSPEWAAWANGVAVRELDFHDTFLAAEYSHPGDTIPPILAVAQHVGSSGRDVVRAIATAYEVQVSLVRSISLHEHKIDHVAHLGPAVAAGLGTLLHLDPAITFHAIGQALHTTTATRQSRKGEISTWKAYAPAFAGKVAIEAVDRAMRGQTSPTPIYEGVDGVIAWLLDGPDAAYEVTLPGPGEAKRSILETYTKEHSAEYQAQALIDLARRLHREHPETGDPARVRSIVLHTSHHTHVVIGSGAYDPQKYDPTSTRETLDHSIPYILAVALQDGAWHHARSYSPARAARPDTVTLWHKITTREDPEWTRRYHADDPAEKAFGGRLEITLDDGSVLSREISVADAHPLGARPFARPEYIHKLRTLAADLLDDAEVDRFLDVAQRLGDLRAAELLDVTVTARPGLLACASAPEGLF
;
A
#
# COMPACT_ATOMS: atom_id res chain seq x y z
N MET A 1 -28.28 1.93 4.70
CA MET A 1 -27.61 0.78 5.33
C MET A 1 -26.69 0.16 4.29
N SER A 2 -25.52 -0.36 4.69
CA SER A 2 -24.59 -1.06 3.79
C SER A 2 -25.27 -2.22 3.07
N VAL A 3 -24.95 -2.40 1.79
CA VAL A 3 -25.52 -3.45 0.94
C VAL A 3 -24.54 -4.60 0.85
N ARG A 4 -24.96 -5.78 1.33
CA ARG A 4 -24.22 -7.03 1.17
C ARG A 4 -24.65 -7.69 -0.15
N ARG A 5 -23.68 -8.15 -0.94
CA ARG A 5 -23.90 -8.85 -2.22
C ARG A 5 -23.18 -10.19 -2.24
N THR A 6 -23.93 -11.23 -2.57
CA THR A 6 -23.39 -12.55 -2.92
C THR A 6 -22.85 -12.50 -4.35
N VAL A 7 -21.55 -12.74 -4.50
CA VAL A 7 -20.85 -12.79 -5.79
C VAL A 7 -20.45 -14.24 -6.04
N ARG A 8 -21.18 -14.92 -6.93
CA ARG A 8 -20.93 -16.32 -7.28
C ARG A 8 -20.68 -16.47 -8.77
N VAL A 9 -20.20 -17.64 -9.19
CA VAL A 9 -20.06 -17.95 -10.62
C VAL A 9 -21.42 -18.24 -11.25
N HIS A 10 -21.58 -17.80 -12.50
CA HIS A 10 -22.76 -18.02 -13.32
C HIS A 10 -22.39 -18.64 -14.67
N PRO A 11 -23.07 -19.72 -15.10
CA PRO A 11 -22.91 -20.27 -16.45
C PRO A 11 -23.40 -19.26 -17.50
N SER A 12 -22.78 -19.26 -18.69
CA SER A 12 -23.12 -18.33 -19.78
C SER A 12 -24.59 -18.36 -20.21
N ALA A 13 -25.28 -19.50 -20.00
CA ALA A 13 -26.69 -19.65 -20.29
C ALA A 13 -27.61 -18.79 -19.39
N GLU A 14 -27.20 -18.44 -18.17
CA GLU A 14 -27.98 -17.62 -17.23
C GLU A 14 -28.06 -16.14 -17.65
N ARG A 15 -27.11 -15.67 -18.48
CA ARG A 15 -27.06 -14.28 -18.97
C ARG A 15 -27.21 -13.25 -17.82
N LEU A 16 -26.37 -13.38 -16.80
CA LEU A 16 -26.37 -12.52 -15.60
C LEU A 16 -26.51 -11.03 -15.98
N PRO A 17 -27.62 -10.38 -15.61
CA PRO A 17 -27.84 -8.97 -15.92
C PRO A 17 -26.73 -8.11 -15.35
N ARG A 18 -26.31 -7.08 -16.09
CA ARG A 18 -25.26 -6.14 -15.64
C ARG A 18 -25.57 -5.56 -14.25
N SER A 19 -26.84 -5.26 -13.96
CA SER A 19 -27.30 -4.74 -12.66
C SER A 19 -26.96 -5.63 -11.45
N GLU A 20 -26.75 -6.93 -11.69
CA GLU A 20 -26.45 -7.94 -10.67
C GLU A 20 -24.95 -8.24 -10.57
N GLN A 21 -24.11 -7.68 -11.44
CA GLN A 21 -22.66 -7.90 -11.43
C GLN A 21 -21.95 -7.00 -10.41
N LEU A 22 -20.95 -7.52 -9.71
CA LEU A 22 -20.13 -6.81 -8.74
C LEU A 22 -19.49 -5.57 -9.38
N ALA A 23 -18.85 -5.73 -10.54
CA ALA A 23 -18.23 -4.62 -11.28
C ALA A 23 -19.21 -3.47 -11.56
N TRP A 24 -20.48 -3.77 -11.78
CA TRP A 24 -21.50 -2.74 -11.96
C TRP A 24 -21.86 -2.03 -10.66
N SER A 25 -21.94 -2.75 -9.55
CA SER A 25 -22.14 -2.16 -8.21
C SER A 25 -20.99 -1.22 -7.82
N LEU A 26 -19.74 -1.61 -8.11
CA LEU A 26 -18.57 -0.77 -7.92
C LEU A 26 -18.65 0.49 -8.80
N ALA A 27 -19.09 0.36 -10.05
CA ALA A 27 -19.32 1.50 -10.94
C ALA A 27 -20.45 2.43 -10.47
N GLN A 28 -21.53 1.88 -9.90
CA GLN A 28 -22.59 2.67 -9.27
C GLN A 28 -22.09 3.40 -8.03
N LEU A 29 -21.29 2.74 -7.19
CA LEU A 29 -20.67 3.37 -6.02
C LEU A 29 -19.77 4.56 -6.43
N ALA A 30 -19.03 4.42 -7.54
CA ALA A 30 -18.20 5.48 -8.10
C ALA A 30 -18.99 6.66 -8.64
N ALA A 31 -20.15 6.42 -9.27
CA ALA A 31 -21.01 7.48 -9.78
C ALA A 31 -21.89 8.13 -8.70
N ASP A 32 -21.95 7.57 -7.49
CA ASP A 32 -22.77 8.08 -6.41
C ASP A 32 -22.27 9.48 -5.94
N PRO A 33 -23.09 10.54 -6.06
CA PRO A 33 -22.68 11.92 -5.80
C PRO A 33 -22.49 12.26 -4.31
N VAL A 34 -22.47 11.29 -3.40
CA VAL A 34 -22.24 11.51 -1.95
C VAL A 34 -20.95 12.28 -1.68
N GLU A 35 -21.06 13.35 -0.89
CA GLU A 35 -19.93 14.14 -0.43
C GLU A 35 -19.06 13.39 0.58
N VAL A 36 -17.82 13.86 0.71
CA VAL A 36 -16.86 13.30 1.66
C VAL A 36 -17.05 13.95 3.03
N ASP A 37 -17.19 13.13 4.07
CA ASP A 37 -17.24 13.60 5.46
C ASP A 37 -15.92 14.28 5.84
N LEU A 38 -15.98 15.24 6.78
CA LEU A 38 -14.81 16.03 7.18
C LEU A 38 -13.63 15.18 7.67
N ASP A 39 -13.89 14.14 8.47
CA ASP A 39 -12.86 13.25 9.01
C ASP A 39 -12.19 12.39 7.91
N VAL A 40 -12.98 11.94 6.93
CA VAL A 40 -12.48 11.27 5.73
C VAL A 40 -11.60 12.22 4.91
N GLY A 41 -12.05 13.47 4.70
CA GLY A 41 -11.27 14.49 4.00
C GLY A 41 -9.92 14.77 4.69
N GLU A 42 -9.92 14.94 6.00
CA GLU A 42 -8.69 15.12 6.79
C GLU A 42 -7.73 13.94 6.67
N MET A 43 -8.27 12.71 6.69
CA MET A 43 -7.45 11.51 6.51
C MET A 43 -6.88 11.40 5.10
N ILE A 44 -7.64 11.77 4.06
CA ILE A 44 -7.13 11.80 2.68
C ILE A 44 -5.91 12.73 2.59
N VAL A 45 -5.98 13.90 3.21
CA VAL A 45 -4.83 14.81 3.22
C VAL A 45 -3.64 14.19 3.95
N ASN A 46 -3.87 13.51 5.08
CA ASN A 46 -2.81 12.78 5.78
C ASN A 46 -2.14 11.74 4.86
N ARG A 47 -2.91 11.00 4.04
CA ARG A 47 -2.38 10.02 3.09
C ARG A 47 -1.59 10.66 1.97
N VAL A 48 -2.04 11.80 1.44
CA VAL A 48 -1.27 12.55 0.43
C VAL A 48 0.07 13.04 0.99
N ILE A 49 0.09 13.48 2.25
CA ILE A 49 1.34 13.84 2.96
C ILE A 49 2.24 12.62 3.14
N ASP A 50 1.67 11.48 3.56
CA ASP A 50 2.40 10.23 3.77
C ASP A 50 3.06 9.71 2.49
N ASP A 51 2.29 9.60 1.41
CA ASP A 51 2.77 9.16 0.10
C ASP A 51 3.90 10.08 -0.40
N THR A 52 3.73 11.39 -0.25
CA THR A 52 4.76 12.36 -0.63
C THR A 52 6.03 12.20 0.21
N ALA A 53 5.90 11.91 1.51
CA ALA A 53 7.04 11.64 2.38
C ALA A 53 7.84 10.41 1.92
N VAL A 54 7.13 9.32 1.60
CA VAL A 54 7.75 8.08 1.14
C VAL A 54 8.37 8.24 -0.25
N ALA A 55 7.69 8.94 -1.15
CA ALA A 55 8.20 9.25 -2.49
C ALA A 55 9.45 10.13 -2.43
N ALA A 56 9.46 11.16 -1.57
CA ALA A 56 10.62 12.00 -1.34
C ALA A 56 11.83 11.18 -0.88
N ALA A 57 11.67 10.33 0.14
CA ALA A 57 12.73 9.43 0.63
C ALA A 57 13.26 8.43 -0.41
N SER A 58 12.52 8.21 -1.50
CA SER A 58 12.85 7.22 -2.53
C SER A 58 13.50 7.83 -3.79
N LEU A 59 13.63 9.16 -3.88
CA LEU A 59 14.02 9.90 -5.11
C LEU A 59 15.31 9.43 -5.81
N LEU A 60 16.26 8.89 -5.03
CA LEU A 60 17.57 8.44 -5.51
C LEU A 60 17.68 6.92 -5.63
N ARG A 61 16.62 6.17 -5.32
CA ARG A 61 16.62 4.70 -5.42
C ARG A 61 16.53 4.29 -6.89
N ALA A 62 17.29 3.27 -7.26
CA ALA A 62 17.44 2.86 -8.66
C ALA A 62 16.11 2.60 -9.39
N PRO A 63 15.09 1.93 -8.77
CA PRO A 63 13.78 1.77 -9.41
C PRO A 63 13.09 3.10 -9.69
N VAL A 64 13.14 4.04 -8.75
CA VAL A 64 12.54 5.38 -8.89
C VAL A 64 13.24 6.21 -9.95
N VAL A 65 14.58 6.13 -10.01
CA VAL A 65 15.39 6.80 -11.03
C VAL A 65 15.02 6.27 -12.43
N ALA A 66 14.92 4.95 -12.59
CA ALA A 66 14.54 4.32 -13.85
C ALA A 66 13.08 4.64 -14.25
N ALA A 67 12.13 4.57 -13.32
CA ALA A 67 10.72 4.91 -13.58
C ALA A 67 10.54 6.39 -13.96
N ARG A 68 11.28 7.30 -13.30
CA ARG A 68 11.33 8.72 -13.67
C ARG A 68 11.90 8.92 -15.07
N ALA A 69 12.97 8.22 -15.43
CA ALA A 69 13.54 8.28 -16.78
C ALA A 69 12.54 7.79 -17.84
N GLN A 70 11.84 6.69 -17.58
CA GLN A 70 10.75 6.22 -18.45
C GLN A 70 9.67 7.28 -18.62
N ALA A 71 9.21 7.90 -17.52
CA ALA A 71 8.19 8.94 -17.61
C ALA A 71 8.65 10.15 -18.44
N MET A 72 9.91 10.56 -18.29
CA MET A 72 10.48 11.67 -19.07
C MET A 72 10.57 11.41 -20.58
N ALA A 73 10.62 10.15 -21.00
CA ALA A 73 10.53 9.77 -22.42
C ALA A 73 9.10 9.90 -23.00
N HIS A 74 8.09 10.13 -22.14
CA HIS A 74 6.69 10.25 -22.52
C HIS A 74 6.13 11.63 -22.14
N PRO A 75 6.32 12.66 -22.98
CA PRO A 75 5.85 14.02 -22.70
C PRO A 75 4.32 14.08 -22.61
N ALA A 76 3.81 15.15 -21.99
CA ALA A 76 2.38 15.40 -21.86
C ALA A 76 1.63 15.24 -23.20
N SER A 77 0.51 14.52 -23.15
CA SER A 77 -0.35 14.31 -24.33
C SER A 77 -1.16 15.56 -24.67
N ARG A 78 -1.77 15.60 -25.86
CA ARG A 78 -2.57 16.75 -26.33
C ARG A 78 -3.90 16.96 -25.58
N GLY A 79 -4.32 16.01 -24.75
CA GLY A 79 -5.62 16.01 -24.07
C GLY A 79 -5.68 16.84 -22.79
N GLY A 80 -4.56 17.43 -22.37
CA GLY A 80 -4.45 18.11 -21.09
C GLY A 80 -3.04 18.63 -20.84
N VAL A 81 -2.75 19.03 -19.61
CA VAL A 81 -1.46 19.67 -19.27
C VAL A 81 -0.37 18.68 -18.81
N GLY A 82 -0.73 17.40 -18.67
CA GLY A 82 0.16 16.35 -18.15
C GLY A 82 0.13 16.25 -16.62
N GLY A 83 0.79 15.21 -16.11
CA GLY A 83 1.01 15.01 -14.67
C GLY A 83 2.42 15.43 -14.25
N THR A 84 2.56 15.84 -12.99
CA THR A 84 3.87 16.11 -12.38
C THR A 84 4.56 14.81 -11.97
N VAL A 85 5.89 14.80 -11.96
CA VAL A 85 6.70 13.69 -11.44
C VAL A 85 7.46 14.16 -10.21
N VAL A 86 7.32 13.43 -9.11
CA VAL A 86 7.93 13.78 -7.82
C VAL A 86 9.45 13.97 -7.95
N GLY A 87 9.94 15.05 -7.33
CA GLY A 87 11.33 15.48 -7.37
C GLY A 87 11.70 16.34 -8.57
N LEU A 88 10.92 16.36 -9.65
CA LEU A 88 11.18 17.27 -10.78
C LEU A 88 10.60 18.67 -10.54
N GLU A 89 11.04 19.62 -11.36
CA GLU A 89 10.40 20.93 -11.46
C GLU A 89 8.93 20.80 -11.87
N ARG A 90 8.02 21.56 -11.26
CA ARG A 90 6.56 21.52 -11.53
C ARG A 90 6.18 21.87 -12.99
N SER A 91 7.07 22.55 -13.70
CA SER A 91 6.92 22.83 -15.13
C SER A 91 7.20 21.60 -16.01
N THR A 92 7.92 20.61 -15.49
CA THR A 92 8.24 19.37 -16.20
C THR A 92 7.10 18.38 -16.01
N ARG A 93 6.42 18.04 -17.12
CA ARG A 93 5.19 17.27 -17.11
C ARG A 93 5.24 16.17 -18.15
N THR A 94 4.70 15.01 -17.77
CA THR A 94 4.65 13.80 -18.60
C THR A 94 3.21 13.40 -18.83
N SER A 95 2.95 12.43 -19.70
CA SER A 95 1.59 11.91 -19.86
C SER A 95 1.10 11.27 -18.55
N PRO A 96 -0.20 11.39 -18.22
CA PRO A 96 -0.70 11.06 -16.88
C PRO A 96 -0.45 9.61 -16.47
N GLU A 97 -0.51 8.67 -17.41
CA GLU A 97 -0.24 7.25 -17.16
C GLU A 97 1.22 6.97 -16.82
N TRP A 98 2.15 7.79 -17.33
CA TRP A 98 3.58 7.68 -17.05
C TRP A 98 3.99 8.51 -15.81
N ALA A 99 3.31 9.63 -15.55
CA ALA A 99 3.42 10.33 -14.26
C ALA A 99 2.96 9.43 -13.11
N ALA A 100 1.80 8.77 -13.27
CA ALA A 100 1.27 7.79 -12.32
C ALA A 100 2.24 6.63 -12.10
N TRP A 101 2.85 6.12 -13.17
CA TRP A 101 3.89 5.09 -13.10
C TRP A 101 5.08 5.52 -12.24
N ALA A 102 5.71 6.66 -12.56
CA ALA A 102 6.89 7.11 -11.83
C ALA A 102 6.59 7.44 -10.36
N ASN A 103 5.48 8.12 -10.10
CA ASN A 103 5.09 8.49 -8.74
C ASN A 103 4.67 7.26 -7.92
N GLY A 104 3.94 6.31 -8.52
CA GLY A 104 3.56 5.05 -7.88
C GLY A 104 4.78 4.22 -7.46
N VAL A 105 5.79 4.12 -8.33
CA VAL A 105 7.06 3.45 -7.99
C VAL A 105 7.72 4.15 -6.80
N ALA A 106 7.77 5.49 -6.79
CA ALA A 106 8.35 6.26 -5.69
C ALA A 106 7.62 6.04 -4.35
N VAL A 107 6.29 6.02 -4.36
CA VAL A 107 5.45 5.77 -3.17
C VAL A 107 5.62 4.35 -2.66
N ARG A 108 5.75 3.36 -3.56
CA ARG A 108 5.82 1.95 -3.17
C ARG A 108 7.21 1.48 -2.77
N GLU A 109 8.27 2.10 -3.28
CA GLU A 109 9.65 1.62 -3.21
C GLU A 109 10.13 1.27 -1.79
N LEU A 110 9.78 2.06 -0.78
CA LEU A 110 10.20 1.82 0.60
C LEU A 110 9.22 0.97 1.43
N ASP A 111 8.09 0.56 0.83
CA ASP A 111 7.02 -0.18 1.50
C ASP A 111 6.54 0.50 2.80
N PHE A 112 6.43 1.83 2.74
CA PHE A 112 6.37 2.66 3.94
C PHE A 112 5.16 3.61 3.99
N HIS A 113 4.24 3.50 3.04
CA HIS A 113 2.96 4.21 3.11
C HIS A 113 1.90 3.34 3.80
N ASP A 114 0.64 3.72 3.70
CA ASP A 114 -0.45 3.05 4.40
C ASP A 114 -0.68 1.57 4.00
N THR A 115 -1.47 0.90 4.82
CA THR A 115 -1.87 -0.48 4.62
C THR A 115 -3.24 -0.76 5.21
N PHE A 116 -3.86 -1.84 4.75
CA PHE A 116 -5.10 -2.37 5.29
C PHE A 116 -5.06 -3.90 5.27
N LEU A 117 -5.50 -4.52 6.36
CA LEU A 117 -5.38 -5.96 6.62
C LEU A 117 -6.75 -6.55 6.98
N ALA A 118 -7.21 -7.54 6.22
CA ALA A 118 -8.44 -8.29 6.44
C ALA A 118 -8.30 -9.71 5.86
N ALA A 119 -9.27 -10.20 5.08
CA ALA A 119 -9.14 -11.47 4.36
C ALA A 119 -7.93 -11.44 3.40
N GLU A 120 -7.79 -10.34 2.66
CA GLU A 120 -6.58 -9.96 1.94
C GLU A 120 -5.83 -8.82 2.67
N TYR A 121 -4.69 -8.41 2.15
CA TYR A 121 -3.95 -7.23 2.56
C TYR A 121 -3.64 -6.34 1.37
N SER A 122 -3.52 -5.04 1.63
CA SER A 122 -3.31 -4.06 0.56
C SER A 122 -2.57 -2.83 1.04
N HIS A 123 -2.21 -2.00 0.08
CA HIS A 123 -1.77 -0.63 0.29
C HIS A 123 -2.70 0.31 -0.48
N PRO A 124 -3.74 0.87 0.18
CA PRO A 124 -4.69 1.72 -0.50
C PRO A 124 -4.13 3.07 -0.98
N GLY A 125 -3.03 3.55 -0.39
CA GLY A 125 -2.29 4.74 -0.83
C GLY A 125 -1.79 4.65 -2.26
N ASP A 126 -1.53 3.44 -2.77
CA ASP A 126 -1.18 3.21 -4.17
C ASP A 126 -2.26 3.71 -5.16
N THR A 127 -3.50 4.01 -4.70
CA THR A 127 -4.55 4.63 -5.53
C THR A 127 -4.34 6.14 -5.79
N ILE A 128 -3.57 6.82 -4.95
CA ILE A 128 -3.42 8.29 -4.97
C ILE A 128 -2.60 8.76 -6.18
N PRO A 129 -1.43 8.18 -6.51
CA PRO A 129 -0.63 8.61 -7.66
C PRO A 129 -1.38 8.64 -9.00
N PRO A 130 -2.13 7.59 -9.42
CA PRO A 130 -2.88 7.63 -10.67
C PRO A 130 -4.02 8.65 -10.66
N ILE A 131 -4.72 8.83 -9.52
CA ILE A 131 -5.80 9.82 -9.40
C ILE A 131 -5.25 11.24 -9.53
N LEU A 132 -4.17 11.57 -8.80
CA LEU A 132 -3.54 12.88 -8.87
C LEU A 132 -3.00 13.19 -10.28
N ALA A 133 -2.36 12.21 -10.93
CA ALA A 133 -1.82 12.40 -12.27
C ALA A 133 -2.90 12.72 -13.31
N VAL A 134 -4.03 12.01 -13.28
CA VAL A 134 -5.17 12.29 -14.17
C VAL A 134 -5.83 13.63 -13.80
N ALA A 135 -6.03 13.90 -12.50
CA ALA A 135 -6.64 15.14 -12.02
C ALA A 135 -5.85 16.38 -12.47
N GLN A 136 -4.52 16.33 -12.35
CA GLN A 136 -3.62 17.37 -12.86
C GLN A 136 -3.74 17.50 -14.38
N HIS A 137 -3.76 16.39 -15.10
CA HIS A 137 -3.83 16.39 -16.56
C HIS A 137 -5.10 17.06 -17.09
N VAL A 138 -6.26 16.71 -16.53
CA VAL A 138 -7.57 17.21 -16.99
C VAL A 138 -8.01 18.53 -16.34
N GLY A 139 -7.30 18.98 -15.30
CA GLY A 139 -7.65 20.18 -14.55
C GLY A 139 -8.88 20.01 -13.65
N SER A 140 -8.96 18.91 -12.90
CA SER A 140 -10.02 18.67 -11.90
C SER A 140 -9.92 19.62 -10.70
N SER A 141 -10.96 19.71 -9.87
CA SER A 141 -10.88 20.43 -8.59
C SER A 141 -10.29 19.55 -7.47
N GLY A 142 -9.80 20.18 -6.41
CA GLY A 142 -9.39 19.52 -5.19
C GLY A 142 -10.50 18.68 -4.54
N ARG A 143 -11.74 19.19 -4.58
CA ARG A 143 -12.94 18.45 -4.14
C ARG A 143 -13.15 17.17 -4.95
N ASP A 144 -12.94 17.19 -6.27
CA ASP A 144 -13.06 15.98 -7.10
C ASP A 144 -11.96 14.96 -6.76
N VAL A 145 -10.73 15.43 -6.49
CA VAL A 145 -9.63 14.57 -6.04
C VAL A 145 -9.96 13.87 -4.71
N VAL A 146 -10.44 14.62 -3.72
CA VAL A 146 -10.83 14.06 -2.42
C VAL A 146 -11.94 13.02 -2.57
N ARG A 147 -12.97 13.30 -3.39
CA ARG A 147 -14.04 12.33 -3.69
C ARG A 147 -13.51 11.07 -4.39
N ALA A 148 -12.62 11.23 -5.35
CA ALA A 148 -12.03 10.12 -6.10
C ALA A 148 -11.19 9.19 -5.22
N ILE A 149 -10.36 9.77 -4.33
CA ILE A 149 -9.56 8.99 -3.39
C ILE A 149 -10.48 8.25 -2.40
N ALA A 150 -11.52 8.90 -1.87
CA ALA A 150 -12.50 8.24 -1.01
C ALA A 150 -13.16 7.03 -1.70
N THR A 151 -13.57 7.17 -2.96
CA THR A 151 -14.12 6.05 -3.75
C THR A 151 -13.11 4.93 -3.93
N ALA A 152 -11.88 5.24 -4.34
CA ALA A 152 -10.87 4.22 -4.60
C ALA A 152 -10.54 3.42 -3.33
N TYR A 153 -10.36 4.10 -2.20
CA TYR A 153 -10.17 3.46 -0.90
C TYR A 153 -11.36 2.57 -0.52
N GLU A 154 -12.59 3.05 -0.68
CA GLU A 154 -13.78 2.26 -0.37
C GLU A 154 -13.86 0.98 -1.20
N VAL A 155 -13.63 1.08 -2.52
CA VAL A 155 -13.65 -0.10 -3.41
C VAL A 155 -12.56 -1.09 -3.02
N GLN A 156 -11.32 -0.64 -2.82
CA GLN A 156 -10.22 -1.54 -2.49
C GLN A 156 -10.42 -2.21 -1.14
N VAL A 157 -10.80 -1.45 -0.11
CA VAL A 157 -11.02 -1.97 1.24
C VAL A 157 -12.18 -2.97 1.26
N SER A 158 -13.29 -2.68 0.58
CA SER A 158 -14.42 -3.63 0.47
C SER A 158 -14.02 -4.93 -0.22
N LEU A 159 -13.22 -4.88 -1.29
CA LEU A 159 -12.72 -6.10 -1.96
C LEU A 159 -11.75 -6.88 -1.04
N VAL A 160 -10.85 -6.17 -0.36
CA VAL A 160 -9.85 -6.75 0.54
C VAL A 160 -10.47 -7.42 1.77
N ARG A 161 -11.60 -6.91 2.27
CA ARG A 161 -12.37 -7.57 3.34
C ARG A 161 -12.96 -8.90 2.93
N SER A 162 -13.35 -9.03 1.67
CA SER A 162 -14.25 -10.10 1.22
C SER A 162 -13.59 -11.17 0.38
N ILE A 163 -12.51 -10.86 -0.34
CA ILE A 163 -11.91 -11.75 -1.34
C ILE A 163 -10.39 -11.84 -1.11
N SER A 164 -9.95 -13.00 -0.59
CA SER A 164 -8.53 -13.34 -0.41
C SER A 164 -7.90 -13.75 -1.75
N LEU A 165 -6.95 -12.96 -2.25
CA LEU A 165 -6.17 -13.31 -3.46
C LEU A 165 -4.92 -14.14 -3.07
N HIS A 166 -4.42 -13.93 -1.86
CA HIS A 166 -3.23 -14.55 -1.31
C HIS A 166 -3.37 -16.08 -1.16
N GLU A 167 -4.57 -16.56 -0.81
CA GLU A 167 -4.89 -17.99 -0.76
C GLU A 167 -4.59 -18.67 -2.10
N HIS A 168 -4.83 -17.96 -3.20
CA HIS A 168 -4.62 -18.44 -4.57
C HIS A 168 -3.29 -18.01 -5.18
N LYS A 169 -2.38 -17.44 -4.38
CA LYS A 169 -1.07 -16.94 -4.85
C LYS A 169 -1.22 -15.91 -5.98
N ILE A 170 -2.22 -15.05 -5.88
CA ILE A 170 -2.39 -13.88 -6.73
C ILE A 170 -1.85 -12.65 -6.01
N ASP A 171 -1.29 -11.72 -6.77
CA ASP A 171 -0.81 -10.46 -6.24
C ASP A 171 -2.00 -9.56 -5.83
N HIS A 172 -1.92 -8.93 -4.66
CA HIS A 172 -3.00 -8.08 -4.13
C HIS A 172 -3.32 -6.87 -5.00
N VAL A 173 -2.42 -6.49 -5.92
CA VAL A 173 -2.67 -5.41 -6.90
C VAL A 173 -3.84 -5.72 -7.85
N ALA A 174 -4.33 -6.96 -7.89
CA ALA A 174 -5.53 -7.30 -8.65
C ALA A 174 -6.78 -6.55 -8.15
N HIS A 175 -6.86 -6.22 -6.86
CA HIS A 175 -7.93 -5.36 -6.30
C HIS A 175 -7.65 -3.87 -6.51
N LEU A 176 -6.38 -3.47 -6.69
CA LEU A 176 -5.98 -2.07 -6.88
C LEU A 176 -6.44 -1.51 -8.24
N GLY A 177 -6.30 -2.27 -9.33
CA GLY A 177 -6.73 -1.84 -10.66
C GLY A 177 -8.21 -1.39 -10.71
N PRO A 178 -9.17 -2.24 -10.26
CA PRO A 178 -10.58 -1.89 -10.11
C PRO A 178 -10.82 -0.66 -9.23
N ALA A 179 -10.10 -0.54 -8.11
CA ALA A 179 -10.22 0.59 -7.21
C ALA A 179 -9.81 1.92 -7.86
N VAL A 180 -8.68 1.93 -8.57
CA VAL A 180 -8.23 3.10 -9.33
C VAL A 180 -9.23 3.43 -10.45
N ALA A 181 -9.70 2.44 -11.21
CA ALA A 181 -10.70 2.67 -12.27
C ALA A 181 -12.00 3.28 -11.72
N ALA A 182 -12.48 2.82 -10.57
CA ALA A 182 -13.63 3.40 -9.88
C ALA A 182 -13.37 4.83 -9.38
N GLY A 183 -12.22 5.09 -8.77
CA GLY A 183 -11.80 6.43 -8.36
C GLY A 183 -11.72 7.41 -9.53
N LEU A 184 -11.14 7.00 -10.65
CA LEU A 184 -11.10 7.79 -11.88
C LEU A 184 -12.49 8.02 -12.48
N GLY A 185 -13.40 7.03 -12.38
CA GLY A 185 -14.81 7.20 -12.73
C GLY A 185 -15.49 8.31 -11.92
N THR A 186 -15.18 8.40 -10.61
CA THR A 186 -15.64 9.49 -9.73
C THR A 186 -15.01 10.82 -10.14
N LEU A 187 -13.69 10.85 -10.33
CA LEU A 187 -12.91 12.05 -10.66
C LEU A 187 -13.41 12.74 -11.94
N LEU A 188 -13.72 11.93 -12.94
CA LEU A 188 -14.11 12.37 -14.29
C LEU A 188 -15.63 12.45 -14.47
N HIS A 189 -16.43 12.19 -13.43
CA HIS A 189 -17.89 12.20 -13.46
C HIS A 189 -18.46 11.32 -14.58
N LEU A 190 -17.91 10.12 -14.74
CA LEU A 190 -18.26 9.22 -15.85
C LEU A 190 -19.61 8.53 -15.65
N ASP A 191 -20.27 8.20 -16.77
CA ASP A 191 -21.40 7.28 -16.75
C ASP A 191 -20.96 5.92 -16.16
N PRO A 192 -21.75 5.31 -15.26
CA PRO A 192 -21.43 4.00 -14.66
C PRO A 192 -21.08 2.92 -15.69
N ALA A 193 -21.62 2.95 -16.91
CA ALA A 193 -21.30 1.98 -17.96
C ALA A 193 -19.84 2.08 -18.44
N ILE A 194 -19.27 3.29 -18.45
CA ILE A 194 -17.86 3.50 -18.80
C ILE A 194 -16.98 2.93 -17.69
N THR A 195 -17.25 3.32 -16.44
CA THR A 195 -16.51 2.84 -15.26
C THR A 195 -16.59 1.32 -15.12
N PHE A 196 -17.75 0.73 -15.41
CA PHE A 196 -17.97 -0.72 -15.42
C PHE A 196 -17.01 -1.45 -16.37
N HIS A 197 -16.88 -0.97 -17.61
CA HIS A 197 -15.95 -1.58 -18.57
C HIS A 197 -14.48 -1.34 -18.19
N ALA A 198 -14.15 -0.18 -17.64
CA ALA A 198 -12.81 0.12 -17.15
C ALA A 198 -12.42 -0.83 -15.99
N ILE A 199 -13.29 -1.05 -15.02
CA ILE A 199 -13.10 -2.00 -13.92
C ILE A 199 -12.86 -3.41 -14.45
N GLY A 200 -13.67 -3.86 -15.42
CA GLY A 200 -13.53 -5.20 -16.00
C GLY A 200 -12.18 -5.41 -16.69
N GLN A 201 -11.72 -4.44 -17.47
CA GLN A 201 -10.40 -4.52 -18.10
C GLN A 201 -9.26 -4.44 -17.08
N ALA A 202 -9.36 -3.52 -16.11
CA ALA A 202 -8.35 -3.34 -15.08
C ALA A 202 -8.14 -4.65 -14.31
N LEU A 203 -9.21 -5.24 -13.75
CA LEU A 203 -9.10 -6.53 -13.05
C LEU A 203 -8.47 -7.61 -13.93
N HIS A 204 -8.95 -7.76 -15.16
CA HIS A 204 -8.48 -8.80 -16.08
C HIS A 204 -6.98 -8.73 -16.32
N THR A 205 -6.43 -7.52 -16.42
CA THR A 205 -5.04 -7.28 -16.84
C THR A 205 -4.08 -7.03 -15.68
N THR A 206 -4.59 -6.82 -14.47
CA THR A 206 -3.78 -6.67 -13.25
C THR A 206 -3.81 -7.90 -12.34
N THR A 207 -4.50 -8.97 -12.74
CA THR A 207 -4.50 -10.25 -12.02
C THR A 207 -3.24 -11.05 -12.40
N ALA A 208 -2.19 -10.89 -11.61
CA ALA A 208 -0.89 -11.54 -11.82
C ALA A 208 -0.55 -12.52 -10.69
N THR A 209 0.36 -13.46 -10.96
CA THR A 209 0.87 -14.38 -9.93
C THR A 209 1.65 -13.61 -8.85
N ARG A 210 1.70 -14.17 -7.65
CA ARG A 210 2.39 -13.59 -6.50
C ARG A 210 3.91 -13.80 -6.50
N GLN A 211 4.49 -14.29 -7.60
CA GLN A 211 5.94 -14.52 -7.70
C GLN A 211 6.75 -13.23 -7.52
N SER A 212 6.14 -12.07 -7.78
CA SER A 212 6.65 -10.73 -7.46
C SER A 212 7.07 -10.53 -5.99
N ARG A 213 6.63 -11.39 -5.07
CA ARG A 213 6.74 -11.21 -3.61
C ARG A 213 7.26 -12.44 -2.86
N LYS A 214 7.89 -13.41 -3.55
CA LYS A 214 8.44 -14.63 -2.93
C LYS A 214 9.80 -14.98 -3.53
N GLY A 215 10.73 -15.47 -2.69
CA GLY A 215 12.10 -15.82 -3.11
C GLY A 215 13.01 -14.59 -3.17
N GLU A 216 13.79 -14.45 -4.25
CA GLU A 216 14.55 -13.22 -4.54
C GLU A 216 13.57 -12.13 -4.99
N ILE A 217 13.11 -11.32 -4.04
CA ILE A 217 12.17 -10.23 -4.30
C ILE A 217 12.89 -9.16 -5.13
N SER A 218 12.49 -9.05 -6.40
CA SER A 218 13.05 -8.07 -7.34
C SER A 218 12.44 -6.68 -7.18
N THR A 219 13.04 -5.70 -7.84
CA THR A 219 12.54 -4.32 -7.88
C THR A 219 11.13 -4.21 -8.47
N TRP A 220 10.65 -5.24 -9.19
CA TRP A 220 9.27 -5.32 -9.68
C TRP A 220 8.22 -5.15 -8.57
N LYS A 221 8.55 -5.47 -7.31
CA LYS A 221 7.67 -5.21 -6.16
C LYS A 221 7.21 -3.75 -6.09
N ALA A 222 8.08 -2.79 -6.42
CA ALA A 222 7.74 -1.36 -6.45
C ALA A 222 6.93 -0.98 -7.70
N TYR A 223 7.15 -1.67 -8.82
CA TYR A 223 6.46 -1.42 -10.08
C TYR A 223 5.07 -2.03 -10.17
N ALA A 224 4.79 -3.13 -9.46
CA ALA A 224 3.51 -3.84 -9.55
C ALA A 224 2.27 -2.93 -9.29
N PRO A 225 2.21 -2.11 -8.22
CA PRO A 225 1.07 -1.21 -8.04
C PRO A 225 1.05 -0.04 -9.02
N ALA A 226 2.22 0.50 -9.38
CA ALA A 226 2.34 1.53 -10.40
C ALA A 226 1.84 1.06 -11.77
N PHE A 227 2.07 -0.21 -12.10
CA PHE A 227 1.53 -0.88 -13.28
C PHE A 227 0.00 -0.93 -13.22
N ALA A 228 -0.58 -1.35 -12.10
CA ALA A 228 -2.02 -1.41 -11.94
C ALA A 228 -2.68 -0.03 -12.10
N GLY A 229 -2.08 1.03 -11.53
CA GLY A 229 -2.54 2.41 -11.72
C GLY A 229 -2.47 2.86 -13.18
N LYS A 230 -1.35 2.62 -13.86
CA LYS A 230 -1.16 2.93 -15.28
C LYS A 230 -2.18 2.21 -16.18
N VAL A 231 -2.38 0.92 -15.96
CA VAL A 231 -3.35 0.09 -16.70
C VAL A 231 -4.78 0.56 -16.44
N ALA A 232 -5.12 0.97 -15.22
CA ALA A 232 -6.45 1.51 -14.92
C ALA A 232 -6.72 2.84 -15.66
N ILE A 233 -5.73 3.73 -15.77
CA ILE A 233 -5.82 4.97 -16.57
C ILE A 233 -6.11 4.62 -18.04
N GLU A 234 -5.36 3.68 -18.61
CA GLU A 234 -5.54 3.23 -19.99
C GLU A 234 -6.89 2.53 -20.21
N ALA A 235 -7.36 1.75 -19.24
CA ALA A 235 -8.68 1.11 -19.27
C ALA A 235 -9.81 2.13 -19.26
N VAL A 236 -9.70 3.19 -18.45
CA VAL A 236 -10.67 4.30 -18.43
C VAL A 236 -10.66 5.06 -19.76
N ASP A 237 -9.49 5.45 -20.30
CA ASP A 237 -9.41 6.14 -21.59
C ASP A 237 -10.01 5.27 -22.72
N ARG A 238 -9.68 3.97 -22.76
CA ARG A 238 -10.25 3.04 -23.75
C ARG A 238 -11.77 2.93 -23.63
N ALA A 239 -12.30 2.83 -22.41
CA ALA A 239 -13.74 2.76 -22.17
C ALA A 239 -14.47 4.06 -22.53
N MET A 240 -13.87 5.23 -22.26
CA MET A 240 -14.40 6.53 -22.67
C MET A 240 -14.52 6.67 -24.19
N ARG A 241 -13.73 5.92 -24.95
CA ARG A 241 -13.82 5.80 -26.42
C ARG A 241 -14.87 4.79 -26.89
N GLY A 242 -15.79 4.40 -26.02
CA GLY A 242 -16.91 3.49 -26.31
C GLY A 242 -16.51 2.03 -26.46
N GLN A 243 -15.31 1.64 -26.03
CA GLN A 243 -14.87 0.25 -26.09
C GLN A 243 -15.32 -0.53 -24.86
N THR A 244 -15.64 -1.80 -25.06
CA THR A 244 -16.13 -2.71 -24.02
C THR A 244 -15.03 -3.66 -23.52
N SER A 245 -15.32 -4.41 -22.47
CA SER A 245 -14.40 -5.31 -21.76
C SER A 245 -15.08 -6.65 -21.42
N PRO A 246 -14.32 -7.72 -21.09
CA PRO A 246 -14.90 -9.00 -20.70
C PRO A 246 -15.92 -8.86 -19.55
N THR A 247 -17.06 -9.55 -19.66
CA THR A 247 -18.18 -9.48 -18.71
C THR A 247 -18.96 -10.79 -18.69
N PRO A 248 -19.46 -11.26 -17.53
CA PRO A 248 -19.13 -10.77 -16.18
C PRO A 248 -17.70 -11.13 -15.78
N ILE A 249 -16.93 -10.16 -15.27
CA ILE A 249 -15.50 -10.37 -15.02
C ILE A 249 -15.22 -11.17 -13.74
N TYR A 250 -16.01 -10.96 -12.68
CA TYR A 250 -15.88 -11.73 -11.44
C TYR A 250 -16.65 -13.05 -11.57
N GLU A 251 -17.90 -12.97 -12.01
CA GLU A 251 -18.91 -14.03 -11.96
C GLU A 251 -18.94 -14.94 -13.19
N GLY A 252 -18.22 -14.60 -14.26
CA GLY A 252 -18.26 -15.38 -15.50
C GLY A 252 -17.79 -16.82 -15.29
N VAL A 253 -18.32 -17.74 -16.10
CA VAL A 253 -17.86 -19.14 -16.14
C VAL A 253 -16.36 -19.25 -16.45
N ASP A 254 -15.83 -18.30 -17.22
CA ASP A 254 -14.40 -18.13 -17.50
C ASP A 254 -13.82 -16.88 -16.80
N GLY A 255 -14.49 -16.42 -15.74
CA GLY A 255 -14.14 -15.23 -14.97
C GLY A 255 -13.09 -15.49 -13.89
N VAL A 256 -12.74 -14.43 -13.16
CA VAL A 256 -11.69 -14.45 -12.14
C VAL A 256 -12.00 -15.47 -11.03
N ILE A 257 -13.24 -15.49 -10.53
CA ILE A 257 -13.61 -16.39 -9.43
C ILE A 257 -13.47 -17.86 -9.88
N ALA A 258 -14.00 -18.18 -11.05
CA ALA A 258 -14.10 -19.55 -11.55
C ALA A 258 -12.74 -20.22 -11.80
N TRP A 259 -11.73 -19.47 -12.24
CA TRP A 259 -10.46 -20.06 -12.69
C TRP A 259 -9.23 -19.61 -11.91
N LEU A 260 -9.29 -18.45 -11.26
CA LEU A 260 -8.14 -17.87 -10.57
C LEU A 260 -8.30 -17.92 -9.05
N LEU A 261 -9.54 -18.06 -8.54
CA LEU A 261 -9.83 -18.12 -7.10
C LEU A 261 -10.41 -19.49 -6.69
N ASP A 262 -11.50 -19.51 -5.92
CA ASP A 262 -12.08 -20.70 -5.28
C ASP A 262 -12.84 -21.65 -6.23
N GLY A 263 -12.90 -21.35 -7.54
CA GLY A 263 -13.46 -22.26 -8.54
C GLY A 263 -14.91 -21.98 -8.91
N PRO A 264 -15.52 -22.83 -9.76
CA PRO A 264 -16.85 -22.60 -10.35
C PRO A 264 -18.02 -22.68 -9.36
N ASP A 265 -17.81 -23.24 -8.16
CA ASP A 265 -18.84 -23.35 -7.12
C ASP A 265 -18.68 -22.29 -6.02
N ALA A 266 -17.72 -21.37 -6.18
CA ALA A 266 -17.40 -20.36 -5.18
C ALA A 266 -18.44 -19.25 -5.07
N ALA A 267 -18.55 -18.69 -3.86
CA ALA A 267 -19.35 -17.52 -3.56
C ALA A 267 -18.67 -16.65 -2.50
N TYR A 268 -18.66 -15.34 -2.71
CA TYR A 268 -18.15 -14.35 -1.76
C TYR A 268 -19.25 -13.39 -1.33
N GLU A 269 -19.15 -12.86 -0.11
CA GLU A 269 -20.04 -11.81 0.39
C GLU A 269 -19.29 -10.47 0.40
N VAL A 270 -19.58 -9.61 -0.58
CA VAL A 270 -18.98 -8.28 -0.70
C VAL A 270 -19.93 -7.24 -0.11
N THR A 271 -19.46 -6.49 0.88
CA THR A 271 -20.23 -5.41 1.49
C THR A 271 -19.76 -4.06 0.97
N LEU A 272 -20.70 -3.27 0.44
CA LEU A 272 -20.48 -1.92 -0.06
C LEU A 272 -21.39 -0.94 0.69
N PRO A 273 -21.04 0.36 0.77
CA PRO A 273 -21.98 1.38 1.20
C PRO A 273 -23.25 1.36 0.34
N GLY A 274 -24.39 1.62 0.96
CA GLY A 274 -25.64 1.82 0.23
C GLY A 274 -25.66 3.13 -0.55
N PRO A 275 -26.59 3.30 -1.51
CA PRO A 275 -26.73 4.57 -2.22
C PRO A 275 -26.96 5.73 -1.25
N GLY A 276 -26.20 6.82 -1.40
CA GLY A 276 -26.30 7.97 -0.51
C GLY A 276 -25.44 7.86 0.76
N GLU A 277 -24.77 6.73 1.01
CA GLU A 277 -23.91 6.56 2.18
C GLU A 277 -22.47 7.01 1.94
N ALA A 278 -21.86 7.59 2.98
CA ALA A 278 -20.50 8.07 2.94
C ALA A 278 -19.48 6.94 2.76
N LYS A 279 -18.45 7.21 1.96
CA LYS A 279 -17.30 6.33 1.71
C LYS A 279 -16.26 6.58 2.80
N ARG A 280 -16.21 5.71 3.81
CA ARG A 280 -15.49 5.94 5.08
C ARG A 280 -14.34 4.95 5.33
N SER A 281 -14.17 3.95 4.48
CA SER A 281 -13.20 2.86 4.68
C SER A 281 -11.74 3.32 4.82
N ILE A 282 -11.37 4.53 4.36
CA ILE A 282 -10.03 5.09 4.58
C ILE A 282 -9.68 5.23 6.07
N LEU A 283 -10.66 5.48 6.93
CA LEU A 283 -10.46 5.66 8.37
C LEU A 283 -10.01 4.39 9.09
N GLU A 284 -10.17 3.24 8.43
CA GLU A 284 -9.78 1.92 8.95
C GLU A 284 -8.40 1.47 8.45
N THR A 285 -7.83 2.21 7.48
CA THR A 285 -6.45 2.02 7.01
C THR A 285 -5.47 2.65 7.98
N TYR A 286 -4.18 2.27 7.94
CA TYR A 286 -3.18 2.89 8.80
C TYR A 286 -1.83 3.04 8.14
N THR A 287 -1.13 4.13 8.49
CA THR A 287 0.22 4.39 8.01
C THR A 287 1.24 3.62 8.83
N LYS A 288 2.16 2.97 8.14
CA LYS A 288 3.34 2.37 8.75
C LYS A 288 4.20 3.47 9.40
N GLU A 289 4.54 3.30 10.68
CA GLU A 289 5.51 4.15 11.38
C GLU A 289 6.94 3.70 11.09
N HIS A 290 7.12 2.41 10.81
CA HIS A 290 8.40 1.81 10.51
C HIS A 290 8.43 1.36 9.06
N SER A 291 9.52 1.65 8.33
CA SER A 291 9.70 1.12 6.97
C SER A 291 10.04 -0.35 7.10
N ALA A 292 9.03 -1.18 7.26
CA ALA A 292 9.08 -2.62 7.45
C ALA A 292 7.76 -3.23 6.94
N GLU A 293 7.74 -4.54 6.73
CA GLU A 293 6.50 -5.23 6.37
C GLU A 293 5.41 -5.02 7.45
N TYR A 294 4.14 -4.95 7.03
CA TYR A 294 3.05 -4.51 7.93
C TYR A 294 2.85 -5.44 9.15
N GLN A 295 3.08 -6.74 9.04
CA GLN A 295 3.00 -7.67 10.19
C GLN A 295 4.11 -7.41 11.22
N ALA A 296 5.17 -6.67 10.85
CA ALA A 296 6.26 -6.35 11.75
C ALA A 296 6.01 -5.09 12.58
N GLN A 297 5.05 -4.22 12.22
CA GLN A 297 4.89 -2.90 12.85
C GLN A 297 4.72 -2.98 14.36
N ALA A 298 3.75 -3.77 14.83
CA ALA A 298 3.50 -3.95 16.27
C ALA A 298 4.70 -4.58 16.97
N LEU A 299 5.37 -5.52 16.32
CA LEU A 299 6.50 -6.26 16.87
C LEU A 299 7.75 -5.38 17.01
N ILE A 300 7.94 -4.40 16.11
CA ILE A 300 8.95 -3.35 16.24
C ILE A 300 8.65 -2.49 17.46
N ASP A 301 7.40 -2.04 17.65
CA ASP A 301 7.04 -1.22 18.82
C ASP A 301 7.25 -1.98 20.14
N LEU A 302 6.92 -3.27 20.16
CA LEU A 302 7.20 -4.15 21.30
C LEU A 302 8.71 -4.29 21.55
N ALA A 303 9.51 -4.53 20.52
CA ALA A 303 10.96 -4.64 20.65
C ALA A 303 11.60 -3.32 21.12
N ARG A 304 11.14 -2.17 20.63
CA ARG A 304 11.60 -0.84 21.09
C ARG A 304 11.27 -0.61 22.56
N ARG A 305 10.11 -1.10 23.03
CA ARG A 305 9.73 -1.04 24.44
C ARG A 305 10.64 -1.92 25.29
N LEU A 306 10.85 -3.17 24.86
CA LEU A 306 11.77 -4.11 25.50
C LEU A 306 13.21 -3.59 25.56
N HIS A 307 13.70 -2.93 24.52
CA HIS A 307 15.02 -2.30 24.54
C HIS A 307 15.20 -1.32 25.72
N ARG A 308 14.16 -0.54 26.04
CA ARG A 308 14.18 0.44 27.12
C ARG A 308 14.01 -0.18 28.50
N GLU A 309 13.13 -1.17 28.62
CA GLU A 309 12.72 -1.77 29.89
C GLU A 309 13.61 -2.96 30.30
N HIS A 310 14.18 -3.65 29.32
CA HIS A 310 14.90 -4.92 29.43
C HIS A 310 16.08 -4.97 28.42
N PRO A 311 17.08 -4.08 28.53
CA PRO A 311 18.17 -3.97 27.55
C PRO A 311 18.97 -5.28 27.37
N GLU A 312 18.97 -6.17 28.36
CA GLU A 312 19.56 -7.52 28.29
C GLU A 312 18.96 -8.38 27.16
N THR A 313 17.74 -8.09 26.71
CA THR A 313 17.08 -8.79 25.60
C THR A 313 17.73 -8.53 24.24
N GLY A 314 18.52 -7.47 24.12
CA GLY A 314 19.33 -7.16 22.94
C GLY A 314 20.75 -7.74 22.97
N ASP A 315 21.17 -8.32 24.10
CA ASP A 315 22.51 -8.89 24.24
C ASP A 315 22.51 -10.40 23.92
N PRO A 316 23.14 -10.84 22.80
CA PRO A 316 23.18 -12.25 22.46
C PRO A 316 23.89 -13.12 23.50
N ALA A 317 24.76 -12.59 24.37
CA ALA A 317 25.39 -13.37 25.44
C ALA A 317 24.40 -13.72 26.55
N ARG A 318 23.40 -12.86 26.76
CA ARG A 318 22.39 -12.98 27.83
C ARG A 318 21.11 -13.66 27.37
N VAL A 319 20.91 -13.82 26.07
CA VAL A 319 19.72 -14.46 25.49
C VAL A 319 20.04 -15.90 25.10
N ARG A 320 19.22 -16.85 25.55
CA ARG A 320 19.26 -18.25 25.11
C ARG A 320 18.43 -18.46 23.86
N SER A 321 17.19 -17.97 23.85
CA SER A 321 16.26 -18.10 22.73
C SER A 321 15.16 -17.03 22.79
N ILE A 322 14.63 -16.65 21.63
CA ILE A 322 13.45 -15.79 21.50
C ILE A 322 12.44 -16.51 20.60
N VAL A 323 11.22 -16.67 21.09
CA VAL A 323 10.11 -17.26 20.32
C VAL A 323 8.99 -16.25 20.19
N LEU A 324 8.64 -15.91 18.96
CA LEU A 324 7.46 -15.11 18.64
C LEU A 324 6.27 -16.04 18.39
N HIS A 325 5.25 -15.95 19.23
CA HIS A 325 3.94 -16.55 19.01
C HIS A 325 3.05 -15.55 18.26
N THR A 326 2.58 -15.90 17.07
CA THR A 326 1.85 -14.97 16.18
C THR A 326 0.91 -15.73 15.24
N SER A 327 0.19 -15.03 14.37
CA SER A 327 -0.74 -15.63 13.42
C SER A 327 -0.04 -16.51 12.39
N HIS A 328 -0.79 -17.42 11.77
CA HIS A 328 -0.35 -18.22 10.62
C HIS A 328 0.32 -17.33 9.57
N HIS A 329 -0.33 -16.23 9.21
CA HIS A 329 0.15 -15.32 8.17
C HIS A 329 1.53 -14.73 8.50
N THR A 330 1.72 -14.18 9.70
CA THR A 330 3.04 -13.67 10.11
C THR A 330 4.09 -14.78 10.15
N HIS A 331 3.73 -15.96 10.65
CA HIS A 331 4.62 -17.12 10.74
C HIS A 331 5.13 -17.60 9.37
N VAL A 332 4.24 -17.71 8.38
CA VAL A 332 4.57 -18.27 7.05
C VAL A 332 5.02 -17.24 6.02
N VAL A 333 4.69 -15.95 6.20
CA VAL A 333 5.06 -14.90 5.25
C VAL A 333 6.37 -14.22 5.61
N ILE A 334 6.59 -13.82 6.87
CA ILE A 334 7.82 -13.13 7.30
C ILE A 334 8.59 -13.83 8.42
N GLY A 335 7.99 -14.88 9.00
CA GLY A 335 8.56 -15.71 10.04
C GLY A 335 9.40 -16.89 9.55
N SER A 336 9.82 -17.70 10.53
CA SER A 336 10.59 -18.93 10.31
C SER A 336 9.78 -20.02 9.57
N GLY A 337 8.45 -19.96 9.62
CA GLY A 337 7.57 -20.86 8.88
C GLY A 337 7.55 -20.61 7.37
N ALA A 338 8.20 -19.54 6.90
CA ALA A 338 8.37 -19.30 5.48
C ALA A 338 9.40 -20.25 4.82
N TYR A 339 10.27 -20.87 5.64
CA TYR A 339 11.38 -21.74 5.22
C TYR A 339 12.34 -21.11 4.20
N ASP A 340 12.46 -19.78 4.23
CA ASP A 340 13.35 -19.01 3.34
C ASP A 340 14.68 -18.74 4.08
N PRO A 341 15.81 -19.42 3.74
CA PRO A 341 17.09 -19.21 4.43
C PRO A 341 17.63 -17.79 4.29
N GLN A 342 17.27 -17.08 3.21
CA GLN A 342 17.65 -15.69 2.98
C GLN A 342 17.13 -14.75 4.09
N LYS A 343 16.07 -15.12 4.81
CA LYS A 343 15.59 -14.37 5.98
C LYS A 343 16.46 -14.52 7.22
N TYR A 344 17.54 -15.28 7.13
CA TYR A 344 18.56 -15.45 8.17
C TYR A 344 19.98 -15.13 7.64
N ASP A 345 20.08 -14.49 6.46
CA ASP A 345 21.35 -14.20 5.81
C ASP A 345 21.67 -12.69 5.87
N PRO A 346 22.80 -12.28 6.51
CA PRO A 346 23.19 -10.87 6.62
C PRO A 346 23.57 -10.19 5.30
N THR A 347 23.71 -10.96 4.21
CA THR A 347 24.00 -10.46 2.86
C THR A 347 22.76 -10.27 2.00
N SER A 348 21.58 -10.64 2.53
CA SER A 348 20.30 -10.49 1.83
C SER A 348 19.98 -9.04 1.46
N THR A 349 19.19 -8.90 0.40
CA THR A 349 18.71 -7.60 -0.07
C THR A 349 17.87 -6.89 0.98
N ARG A 350 17.77 -5.56 0.85
CA ARG A 350 16.89 -4.75 1.71
C ARG A 350 15.46 -5.30 1.69
N GLU A 351 14.97 -5.65 0.51
CA GLU A 351 13.61 -6.12 0.27
C GLU A 351 13.35 -7.46 0.97
N THR A 352 14.39 -8.29 1.12
CA THR A 352 14.34 -9.54 1.90
C THR A 352 14.39 -9.28 3.41
N LEU A 353 15.30 -8.40 3.86
CA LEU A 353 15.44 -8.05 5.28
C LEU A 353 14.20 -7.33 5.83
N ASP A 354 13.54 -6.55 5.00
CA ASP A 354 12.22 -5.91 5.26
C ASP A 354 11.14 -6.96 5.58
N HIS A 355 11.30 -8.19 5.10
CA HIS A 355 10.36 -9.30 5.29
C HIS A 355 10.93 -10.41 6.18
N SER A 356 11.92 -10.10 7.01
CA SER A 356 12.49 -11.03 8.00
C SER A 356 12.15 -10.56 9.41
N ILE A 357 11.09 -11.10 10.03
CA ILE A 357 10.78 -10.74 11.42
C ILE A 357 11.89 -11.10 12.41
N PRO A 358 12.67 -12.19 12.23
CA PRO A 358 13.81 -12.47 13.09
C PRO A 358 14.88 -11.38 13.02
N TYR A 359 15.20 -10.88 11.82
CA TYR A 359 16.13 -9.77 11.65
C TYR A 359 15.60 -8.49 12.29
N ILE A 360 14.34 -8.18 11.99
CA ILE A 360 13.66 -6.97 12.46
C ILE A 360 13.67 -6.89 13.98
N LEU A 361 13.28 -7.98 14.64
CA LEU A 361 13.30 -8.08 16.10
C LEU A 361 14.72 -7.92 16.66
N ALA A 362 15.74 -8.58 16.07
CA ALA A 362 17.12 -8.47 16.54
C ALA A 362 17.61 -7.02 16.51
N VAL A 363 17.43 -6.33 15.39
CA VAL A 363 17.88 -4.93 15.24
C VAL A 363 17.06 -4.00 16.13
N ALA A 364 15.74 -4.16 16.22
CA ALA A 364 14.89 -3.31 17.06
C ALA A 364 15.15 -3.49 18.57
N LEU A 365 15.44 -4.70 19.03
CA LEU A 365 15.85 -4.99 20.41
C LEU A 365 17.21 -4.37 20.75
N GLN A 366 18.13 -4.34 19.79
CA GLN A 366 19.47 -3.78 20.00
C GLN A 366 19.52 -2.26 19.90
N ASP A 367 18.83 -1.68 18.92
CA ASP A 367 18.96 -0.26 18.60
C ASP A 367 17.87 0.60 19.25
N GLY A 368 16.77 0.00 19.72
CA GLY A 368 15.62 0.72 20.27
C GLY A 368 14.88 1.60 19.25
N ALA A 369 15.21 1.47 17.97
CA ALA A 369 14.68 2.24 16.86
C ALA A 369 14.70 1.44 15.55
N TRP A 370 13.90 1.89 14.57
CA TRP A 370 13.88 1.34 13.22
C TRP A 370 13.94 2.47 12.19
N HIS A 371 14.86 2.40 11.23
CA HIS A 371 15.05 3.42 10.21
C HIS A 371 15.06 2.81 8.81
N HIS A 372 14.37 3.47 7.87
CA HIS A 372 14.20 3.01 6.48
C HIS A 372 15.49 2.76 5.66
N ALA A 373 16.66 3.11 6.19
CA ALA A 373 17.95 3.03 5.50
C ALA A 373 19.04 2.50 6.44
N ARG A 374 19.26 3.16 7.58
CA ARG A 374 20.33 2.78 8.53
C ARG A 374 20.13 1.37 9.08
N SER A 375 18.90 0.98 9.39
CA SER A 375 18.60 -0.37 9.89
C SER A 375 18.94 -1.45 8.86
N TYR A 376 18.98 -1.14 7.57
CA TYR A 376 19.22 -2.08 6.47
C TYR A 376 20.64 -2.00 5.89
N SER A 377 21.51 -1.14 6.42
CA SER A 377 22.85 -0.99 5.86
C SER A 377 23.64 -2.31 6.00
N PRO A 378 24.47 -2.69 5.00
CA PRO A 378 25.27 -3.91 5.09
C PRO A 378 26.13 -3.98 6.36
N ALA A 379 26.69 -2.84 6.77
CA ALA A 379 27.48 -2.74 8.00
C ALA A 379 26.65 -3.00 9.27
N ARG A 380 25.36 -2.61 9.29
CA ARG A 380 24.46 -2.90 10.40
C ARG A 380 24.01 -4.35 10.41
N ALA A 381 23.65 -4.90 9.24
CA ALA A 381 23.17 -6.27 9.12
C ALA A 381 24.26 -7.31 9.43
N ALA A 382 25.51 -7.04 9.05
CA ALA A 382 26.64 -7.95 9.22
C ALA A 382 27.30 -7.90 10.61
N ARG A 383 26.74 -7.16 11.58
CA ARG A 383 27.27 -7.11 12.95
C ARG A 383 27.27 -8.51 13.58
N PRO A 384 28.41 -9.03 14.08
CA PRO A 384 28.49 -10.41 14.59
C PRO A 384 27.54 -10.72 15.75
N ASP A 385 27.35 -9.76 16.66
CA ASP A 385 26.43 -9.85 17.78
C ASP A 385 24.96 -9.88 17.31
N THR A 386 24.60 -9.04 16.33
CA THR A 386 23.27 -9.05 15.71
C THR A 386 22.97 -10.36 15.02
N VAL A 387 23.89 -10.89 14.20
CA VAL A 387 23.73 -12.18 13.53
C VAL A 387 23.54 -13.29 14.57
N THR A 388 24.29 -13.26 15.67
CA THR A 388 24.14 -14.22 16.77
C THR A 388 22.75 -14.13 17.42
N LEU A 389 22.24 -12.93 17.71
CA LEU A 389 20.92 -12.74 18.29
C LEU A 389 19.80 -13.14 17.31
N TRP A 390 19.95 -12.75 16.04
CA TRP A 390 19.03 -13.05 14.95
C TRP A 390 18.80 -14.56 14.79
N HIS A 391 19.85 -15.37 14.83
CA HIS A 391 19.73 -16.83 14.76
C HIS A 391 19.11 -17.48 16.02
N LYS A 392 18.93 -16.73 17.11
CA LYS A 392 18.20 -17.19 18.31
C LYS A 392 16.70 -16.87 18.25
N ILE A 393 16.25 -16.14 17.23
CA ILE A 393 14.85 -15.74 17.06
C ILE A 393 14.13 -16.70 16.11
N THR A 394 13.06 -17.29 16.61
CA THR A 394 12.16 -18.17 15.84
C THR A 394 10.71 -17.71 16.01
N THR A 395 9.84 -18.21 15.13
CA THR A 395 8.41 -17.91 15.19
C THR A 395 7.61 -19.21 15.30
N ARG A 396 6.46 -19.16 15.94
CA ARG A 396 5.47 -20.23 16.01
C ARG A 396 4.09 -19.67 15.72
N GLU A 397 3.32 -20.41 14.94
CA GLU A 397 1.89 -20.15 14.84
C GLU A 397 1.21 -20.42 16.19
N ASP A 398 0.34 -19.51 16.57
CA ASP A 398 -0.57 -19.65 17.70
C ASP A 398 -2.02 -19.49 17.17
N PRO A 399 -2.89 -20.51 17.31
CA PRO A 399 -4.25 -20.49 16.77
C PRO A 399 -5.08 -19.30 17.24
N GLU A 400 -4.84 -18.80 18.45
CA GLU A 400 -5.57 -17.63 18.98
C GLU A 400 -5.17 -16.35 18.24
N TRP A 401 -3.89 -16.19 17.92
CA TRP A 401 -3.43 -15.07 17.10
C TRP A 401 -3.92 -15.17 15.65
N THR A 402 -4.02 -16.39 15.09
CA THR A 402 -4.64 -16.60 13.77
C THR A 402 -6.13 -16.21 13.78
N ARG A 403 -6.88 -16.66 14.79
CA ARG A 403 -8.30 -16.31 14.95
C ARG A 403 -8.49 -14.78 15.03
N ARG A 404 -7.70 -14.11 15.87
CA ARG A 404 -7.74 -12.64 16.02
C ARG A 404 -7.32 -11.89 14.77
N TYR A 405 -6.40 -12.43 13.97
CA TYR A 405 -5.99 -11.83 12.70
C TYR A 405 -7.17 -11.71 11.71
N HIS A 406 -8.04 -12.72 11.70
CA HIS A 406 -9.21 -12.80 10.81
C HIS A 406 -10.52 -12.33 11.45
N ALA A 407 -10.48 -11.75 12.65
CA ALA A 407 -11.68 -11.27 13.31
C ALA A 407 -12.29 -10.09 12.56
N ASP A 408 -13.62 -10.16 12.35
CA ASP A 408 -14.40 -9.05 11.80
C ASP A 408 -14.58 -7.93 12.81
N ASP A 409 -14.68 -8.26 14.10
CA ASP A 409 -14.79 -7.28 15.19
C ASP A 409 -13.44 -6.55 15.35
N PRO A 410 -13.38 -5.23 15.10
CA PRO A 410 -12.17 -4.44 15.28
C PRO A 410 -11.59 -4.55 16.70
N ALA A 411 -12.42 -4.78 17.73
CA ALA A 411 -11.97 -4.91 19.12
C ALA A 411 -11.20 -6.20 19.38
N GLU A 412 -11.45 -7.26 18.62
CA GLU A 412 -10.73 -8.52 18.73
C GLU A 412 -9.51 -8.58 17.78
N LYS A 413 -9.58 -7.79 16.70
CA LYS A 413 -8.64 -7.82 15.60
C LYS A 413 -7.21 -7.50 16.04
N ALA A 414 -6.26 -8.36 15.68
CA ALA A 414 -4.87 -8.23 16.10
C ALA A 414 -3.90 -8.69 15.01
N PHE A 415 -2.81 -7.94 14.88
CA PHE A 415 -1.75 -8.17 13.89
C PHE A 415 -0.36 -8.32 14.53
N GLY A 416 -0.29 -8.34 15.86
CA GLY A 416 0.95 -8.48 16.61
C GLY A 416 1.26 -9.91 17.04
N GLY A 417 1.68 -10.07 18.29
CA GLY A 417 2.10 -11.35 18.84
C GLY A 417 2.63 -11.25 20.25
N ARG A 418 3.03 -12.41 20.79
CA ARG A 418 3.69 -12.55 22.09
C ARG A 418 5.12 -13.01 21.91
N LEU A 419 6.07 -12.25 22.44
CA LEU A 419 7.47 -12.65 22.56
C LEU A 419 7.69 -13.40 23.87
N GLU A 420 8.31 -14.56 23.77
CA GLU A 420 8.84 -15.33 24.89
C GLU A 420 10.37 -15.36 24.78
N ILE A 421 11.05 -14.75 25.74
CA ILE A 421 12.51 -14.58 25.75
C ILE A 421 13.08 -15.36 26.93
N THR A 422 13.86 -16.39 26.63
CA THR A 422 14.57 -17.17 27.63
C THR A 422 15.98 -16.62 27.78
N LEU A 423 16.36 -16.18 28.97
CA LEU A 423 17.69 -15.67 29.27
C LEU A 423 18.70 -16.80 29.58
N ASP A 424 19.98 -16.45 29.61
CA ASP A 424 21.10 -17.35 29.90
C ASP A 424 20.99 -18.00 31.28
N ASP A 425 20.52 -17.25 32.27
CA ASP A 425 20.22 -17.71 33.64
C ASP A 425 18.98 -18.61 33.75
N GLY A 426 18.22 -18.77 32.66
CA GLY A 426 17.02 -19.61 32.58
C GLY A 426 15.71 -18.91 32.95
N SER A 427 15.74 -17.64 33.34
CA SER A 427 14.53 -16.83 33.50
C SER A 427 13.84 -16.59 32.15
N VAL A 428 12.52 -16.39 32.19
CA VAL A 428 11.69 -16.21 31.00
C VAL A 428 10.90 -14.91 31.12
N LEU A 429 11.07 -14.04 30.12
CA LEU A 429 10.30 -12.82 29.95
C LEU A 429 9.23 -13.03 28.88
N SER A 430 7.99 -12.67 29.20
CA SER A 430 6.88 -12.69 28.24
C SER A 430 6.23 -11.32 28.12
N ARG A 431 6.07 -10.85 26.88
CA ARG A 431 5.37 -9.60 26.54
C ARG A 431 4.62 -9.75 25.23
N GLU A 432 3.51 -9.05 25.10
CA GLU A 432 2.69 -9.08 23.90
C GLU A 432 2.18 -7.70 23.51
N ILE A 433 1.78 -7.59 22.25
CA ILE A 433 1.15 -6.41 21.68
C ILE A 433 0.13 -6.85 20.62
N SER A 434 -1.05 -6.24 20.59
CA SER A 434 -2.12 -6.64 19.67
C SER A 434 -2.04 -5.95 18.31
N VAL A 435 -1.80 -4.63 18.30
CA VAL A 435 -1.70 -3.80 17.10
C VAL A 435 -0.56 -2.80 17.27
N ALA A 436 -0.05 -2.26 16.16
CA ALA A 436 1.00 -1.24 16.19
C ALA A 436 0.54 0.02 16.91
N ASP A 437 1.47 0.78 17.50
CA ASP A 437 1.11 1.99 18.23
C ASP A 437 0.40 3.00 17.30
N ALA A 438 0.86 3.10 16.05
CA ALA A 438 0.31 3.98 15.01
C ALA A 438 -1.05 3.55 14.41
N HIS A 439 -1.52 2.33 14.69
CA HIS A 439 -2.79 1.82 14.19
C HIS A 439 -3.99 2.67 14.71
N PRO A 440 -5.13 2.77 14.00
CA PRO A 440 -6.34 3.46 14.48
C PRO A 440 -6.83 3.01 15.86
N LEU A 441 -6.53 1.74 16.21
CA LEU A 441 -6.83 1.11 17.50
C LEU A 441 -5.61 0.98 18.41
N GLY A 442 -4.48 1.58 18.02
CA GLY A 442 -3.20 1.53 18.72
C GLY A 442 -3.11 2.51 19.88
N ALA A 443 -1.99 2.48 20.59
CA ALA A 443 -1.75 3.36 21.73
C ALA A 443 -1.51 4.84 21.33
N ARG A 444 -1.09 5.07 20.08
CA ARG A 444 -0.84 6.41 19.52
C ARG A 444 -1.22 6.45 18.03
N PRO A 445 -2.53 6.39 17.71
CA PRO A 445 -2.98 6.51 16.33
C PRO A 445 -2.42 7.77 15.68
N PHE A 446 -1.89 7.66 14.46
CA PHE A 446 -1.31 8.81 13.78
C PHE A 446 -2.36 9.87 13.48
N ALA A 447 -2.10 11.10 13.91
CA ALA A 447 -2.82 12.29 13.52
C ALA A 447 -1.89 13.18 12.67
N ARG A 448 -2.41 14.34 12.22
CA ARG A 448 -1.70 15.25 11.33
C ARG A 448 -0.25 15.57 11.76
N PRO A 449 0.05 15.86 13.05
CA PRO A 449 1.41 16.16 13.47
C PRO A 449 2.40 15.02 13.17
N GLU A 450 1.99 13.76 13.34
CA GLU A 450 2.82 12.60 13.05
C GLU A 450 3.12 12.46 11.55
N TYR A 451 2.13 12.70 10.67
CA TYR A 451 2.35 12.72 9.22
C TYR A 451 3.30 13.83 8.78
N ILE A 452 3.14 15.04 9.33
CA ILE A 452 4.04 16.17 9.07
C ILE A 452 5.46 15.86 9.55
N HIS A 453 5.59 15.29 10.76
CA HIS A 453 6.87 14.89 11.30
C HIS A 453 7.55 13.83 10.44
N LYS A 454 6.79 12.84 9.96
CA LYS A 454 7.28 11.81 9.04
C LYS A 454 7.77 12.44 7.73
N LEU A 455 7.01 13.36 7.13
CA LEU A 455 7.45 14.09 5.93
C LEU A 455 8.77 14.82 6.17
N ARG A 456 8.86 15.65 7.21
CA ARG A 456 10.09 16.40 7.51
C ARG A 456 11.29 15.48 7.72
N THR A 457 11.08 14.36 8.42
CA THR A 457 12.13 13.37 8.69
C THR A 457 12.61 12.71 7.41
N LEU A 458 11.69 12.29 6.53
CA LEU A 458 12.01 11.60 5.28
C LEU A 458 12.54 12.54 4.19
N ALA A 459 12.25 13.84 4.29
CA ALA A 459 12.67 14.86 3.34
C ALA A 459 13.98 15.61 3.70
N ALA A 460 14.48 15.49 4.94
CA ALA A 460 15.49 16.38 5.53
C ALA A 460 16.76 16.65 4.68
N ASP A 461 17.19 15.68 3.87
CA ASP A 461 18.39 15.81 3.01
C ASP A 461 18.07 15.86 1.51
N LEU A 462 16.79 15.78 1.16
CA LEU A 462 16.31 15.57 -0.21
C LEU A 462 15.53 16.77 -0.75
N LEU A 463 14.84 17.50 0.14
CA LEU A 463 14.06 18.70 -0.17
C LEU A 463 14.57 19.88 0.66
N ASP A 464 14.41 21.10 0.15
CA ASP A 464 14.62 22.30 0.96
C ASP A 464 13.45 22.48 1.95
N ASP A 465 13.70 23.00 3.15
CA ASP A 465 12.64 23.20 4.15
C ASP A 465 11.50 24.09 3.62
N ALA A 466 11.84 25.11 2.82
CA ALA A 466 10.86 25.98 2.17
C ALA A 466 9.96 25.22 1.17
N GLU A 467 10.49 24.19 0.52
CA GLU A 467 9.72 23.33 -0.39
C GLU A 467 8.79 22.38 0.38
N VAL A 468 9.27 21.85 1.52
CA VAL A 468 8.43 21.06 2.44
C VAL A 468 7.28 21.90 2.98
N ASP A 469 7.56 23.11 3.46
CA ASP A 469 6.54 24.03 3.98
C ASP A 469 5.53 24.41 2.88
N ARG A 470 6.00 24.74 1.67
CA ARG A 470 5.13 25.02 0.53
C ARG A 470 4.21 23.85 0.19
N PHE A 471 4.74 22.62 0.13
CA PHE A 471 3.92 21.45 -0.13
C PHE A 471 2.88 21.23 0.97
N LEU A 472 3.26 21.37 2.24
CA LEU A 472 2.35 21.24 3.38
C LEU A 472 1.21 22.26 3.32
N ASP A 473 1.49 23.51 2.94
CA ASP A 473 0.47 24.56 2.78
C ASP A 473 -0.56 24.23 1.70
N VAL A 474 -0.13 23.62 0.60
CA VAL A 474 -1.01 23.20 -0.51
C VAL A 474 -1.78 21.93 -0.13
N ALA A 475 -1.09 20.91 0.36
CA ALA A 475 -1.69 19.63 0.74
C ALA A 475 -2.77 19.82 1.82
N GLN A 476 -2.52 20.65 2.83
CA GLN A 476 -3.50 20.94 3.90
C GLN A 476 -4.83 21.52 3.41
N ARG A 477 -4.85 22.13 2.22
CA ARG A 477 -6.06 22.70 1.61
C ARG A 477 -6.57 21.86 0.44
N LEU A 478 -6.18 20.58 0.34
CA LEU A 478 -6.43 19.74 -0.84
C LEU A 478 -7.87 19.82 -1.34
N GLY A 479 -8.87 19.73 -0.46
CA GLY A 479 -10.29 19.79 -0.84
C GLY A 479 -10.74 21.13 -1.45
N ASP A 480 -10.04 22.21 -1.12
CA ASP A 480 -10.37 23.58 -1.55
C ASP A 480 -9.52 24.04 -2.76
N LEU A 481 -8.59 23.21 -3.23
CA LEU A 481 -7.71 23.59 -4.34
C LEU A 481 -8.50 23.77 -5.64
N ARG A 482 -8.17 24.84 -6.37
CA ARG A 482 -8.58 25.00 -7.76
C ARG A 482 -7.70 24.14 -8.66
N ALA A 483 -8.17 23.89 -9.88
CA ALA A 483 -7.45 23.09 -10.88
C ALA A 483 -5.99 23.49 -11.11
N ALA A 484 -5.71 24.80 -11.16
CA ALA A 484 -4.35 25.30 -11.36
C ALA A 484 -3.41 25.01 -10.17
N GLU A 485 -3.96 24.92 -8.95
CA GLU A 485 -3.19 24.66 -7.71
C GLU A 485 -2.90 23.16 -7.54
N LEU A 486 -3.59 22.25 -8.25
CA LEU A 486 -3.31 20.81 -8.17
C LEU A 486 -1.89 20.45 -8.64
N LEU A 487 -1.32 21.23 -9.55
CA LEU A 487 0.05 21.06 -10.03
C LEU A 487 1.10 21.39 -8.95
N ASP A 488 0.68 22.02 -7.85
CA ASP A 488 1.52 22.28 -6.68
C ASP A 488 1.47 21.13 -5.65
N VAL A 489 0.59 20.12 -5.83
CA VAL A 489 0.53 18.88 -5.03
C VAL A 489 1.59 17.90 -5.51
N THR A 490 2.84 18.30 -5.34
CA THR A 490 4.06 17.53 -5.60
C THR A 490 5.20 18.21 -4.86
N VAL A 491 6.39 17.63 -4.88
CA VAL A 491 7.62 18.24 -4.32
C VAL A 491 8.73 18.25 -5.36
N THR A 492 9.57 19.28 -5.32
CA THR A 492 10.77 19.40 -6.15
C THR A 492 12.03 19.09 -5.33
N ALA A 493 12.91 18.25 -5.88
CA ALA A 493 14.15 17.87 -5.23
C ALA A 493 15.10 19.07 -5.10
N ARG A 494 16.01 19.03 -4.11
CA ARG A 494 17.08 20.04 -4.01
C ARG A 494 17.83 20.20 -5.34
N PRO A 495 18.22 21.43 -5.72
CA PRO A 495 19.00 21.66 -6.93
C PRO A 495 20.24 20.76 -7.00
N GLY A 496 20.41 20.06 -8.12
CA GLY A 496 21.53 19.14 -8.36
C GLY A 496 21.40 17.76 -7.71
N LEU A 497 20.45 17.53 -6.79
CA LEU A 497 20.30 16.23 -6.10
C LEU A 497 20.07 15.08 -7.10
N LEU A 498 19.16 15.28 -8.05
CA LEU A 498 18.81 14.24 -9.01
C LEU A 498 19.93 13.96 -10.02
N ALA A 499 20.87 14.90 -10.23
CA ALA A 499 22.03 14.70 -11.08
C ALA A 499 23.06 13.73 -10.46
N CYS A 500 22.98 13.46 -9.15
CA CYS A 500 23.82 12.48 -8.48
C CYS A 500 23.46 11.01 -8.82
N ALA A 501 22.28 10.77 -9.40
CA ALA A 501 21.84 9.45 -9.83
C ALA A 501 21.76 9.43 -11.37
N SER A 502 22.65 8.67 -12.01
CA SER A 502 22.62 8.49 -13.47
C SER A 502 21.31 7.85 -13.88
N ALA A 503 20.54 8.54 -14.74
CA ALA A 503 19.36 7.96 -15.36
C ALA A 503 19.83 6.87 -16.35
N PRO A 504 19.39 5.61 -16.20
CA PRO A 504 19.74 4.57 -17.18
C PRO A 504 19.04 4.85 -18.52
N GLU A 505 19.73 4.60 -19.63
CA GLU A 505 19.14 4.67 -20.97
C GLU A 505 18.22 3.47 -21.21
N GLY A 506 17.03 3.74 -21.75
CA GLY A 506 16.05 2.74 -22.17
C GLY A 506 15.88 2.73 -23.69
N LEU A 507 14.79 2.12 -24.16
CA LEU A 507 14.46 2.09 -25.59
C LEU A 507 13.94 3.43 -26.14
N PHE A 508 13.35 4.27 -25.28
CA PHE A 508 12.63 5.50 -25.64
C PHE A 508 13.41 6.75 -25.30
#